data_AF-A0AAD9B1B7-F1
#
_entry.id   AF-A0AAD9B1B7-F1
#
_cell.length_a   1.000
_cell.length_b   1.000
_cell.length_c   1.000
_cell.angle_alpha   90.00
_cell.angle_beta   90.00
_cell.angle_gamma   90.00
#
_symmetry.space_group_name_H-M   'P 1'
#
loop_
_entity.id
_entity.type
_entity.pdbx_description
1 polymer ?
#
loop_
_entity_poly.entity_id
_entity_poly.type
_entity_poly.pdbx_seq_one_letter_code
_entity_poly.pdbx_strand_id
1 'polypeptide(L)'
;MEPRFRKRADGKEVMDKARTAITQHRGDPSNRRHLLGFFEIQFGLFREQTFRWVAENSLGYAAYLVAAMKRDPTGGSKDSKEHSLNKGCFKEYIELFPSGRIAIAMKEEQYAANAPQHIPPAQGSPPAQHLTTTEHAAPTQQAGTSQHA
;
A
#
# COMPACT_ATOMS: atom_id res chain seq x y z
N MET A 1 28.37 -20.17 15.77
CA MET A 1 27.74 -19.10 14.98
C MET A 1 26.93 -18.28 15.97
N GLU A 2 27.47 -17.18 16.49
CA GLU A 2 26.73 -16.38 17.48
C GLU A 2 25.52 -15.70 16.80
N PRO A 3 24.33 -15.76 17.43
CA PRO A 3 23.22 -14.94 17.00
C PRO A 3 23.59 -13.49 17.29
N ARG A 4 24.01 -12.76 16.25
CA ARG A 4 24.15 -11.31 16.33
C ARG A 4 22.76 -10.73 16.44
N PHE A 5 22.25 -10.64 17.68
CA PHE A 5 21.22 -9.68 18.04
C PHE A 5 21.82 -8.29 17.84
N ARG A 6 21.94 -7.86 16.57
CA ARG A 6 22.33 -6.49 16.24
C ARG A 6 21.23 -5.61 16.83
N LYS A 7 21.62 -4.81 17.82
CA LYS A 7 20.80 -3.72 18.36
C LYS A 7 20.25 -2.95 17.17
N ARG A 8 18.91 -2.80 17.10
CA ARG A 8 18.28 -2.01 16.04
C ARG A 8 18.80 -0.59 16.19
N ALA A 9 19.48 -0.08 15.17
CA ALA A 9 20.02 1.27 15.18
C ALA A 9 18.88 2.28 15.31
N ASP A 10 19.11 3.39 16.01
CA ASP A 10 18.15 4.50 16.03
C ASP A 10 18.40 5.47 14.86
N GLY A 11 17.52 6.45 14.67
CA GLY A 11 17.63 7.41 13.57
C GLY A 11 18.90 8.27 13.60
N LYS A 12 19.50 8.49 14.78
CA LYS A 12 20.76 9.23 14.92
C LYS A 12 21.94 8.37 14.47
N GLU A 13 21.97 7.09 14.86
CA GLU A 13 23.00 6.16 14.43
C GLU A 13 23.04 6.00 12.90
N VAL A 14 21.87 5.98 12.23
CA VAL A 14 21.83 5.94 10.75
C VAL A 14 22.42 7.21 10.14
N MET A 15 22.14 8.37 10.71
CA MET A 15 22.71 9.63 10.23
C MET A 15 24.23 9.64 10.40
N ASP A 16 24.75 9.21 11.55
CA ASP A 16 26.18 9.19 11.82
C ASP A 16 26.92 8.21 10.88
N LYS A 17 26.32 7.03 10.63
CA LYS A 17 26.82 6.07 9.63
C LYS A 17 26.80 6.66 8.22
N ALA A 18 25.71 7.30 7.81
CA ALA A 18 25.60 7.92 6.49
C ALA A 18 26.63 9.04 6.28
N ARG A 19 26.89 9.88 7.30
CA ARG A 19 27.92 10.93 7.26
C ARG A 19 29.33 10.37 7.14
N THR A 20 29.60 9.25 7.82
CA THR A 20 30.89 8.56 7.72
C THR A 20 31.07 7.97 6.32
N ALA A 21 30.06 7.26 5.82
CA ALA A 21 30.07 6.62 4.51
C ALA A 21 30.24 7.64 3.38
N ILE A 22 29.45 8.72 3.37
CA ILE A 22 29.55 9.73 2.31
C ILE A 22 30.95 10.38 2.26
N THR A 23 31.57 10.62 3.42
CA THR A 23 32.94 11.16 3.50
C THR A 23 33.96 10.18 2.93
N GLN A 24 33.84 8.88 3.25
CA GLN A 24 34.70 7.82 2.70
C GLN A 24 34.57 7.71 1.18
N HIS A 25 33.36 7.92 0.65
CA HIS A 25 33.07 7.88 -0.78
C HIS A 25 33.30 9.22 -1.50
N ARG A 26 33.94 10.21 -0.86
CA ARG A 26 34.18 11.57 -1.40
C ARG A 26 32.90 12.28 -1.88
N GLY A 27 31.76 11.93 -1.31
CA GLY A 27 30.50 12.62 -1.55
C GLY A 27 30.39 13.89 -0.72
N ASP A 28 29.42 14.73 -1.08
CA ASP A 28 29.12 15.97 -0.37
C ASP A 28 28.06 15.75 0.73
N PRO A 29 28.43 15.81 2.03
CA PRO A 29 27.48 15.68 3.14
C PRO A 29 26.52 16.86 3.29
N SER A 30 26.81 18.01 2.68
CA SER A 30 25.90 19.17 2.63
C SER A 30 24.83 18.99 1.56
N ASN A 31 25.05 18.13 0.57
CA ASN A 31 24.03 17.76 -0.39
C ASN A 31 23.05 16.75 0.23
N ARG A 32 21.85 17.23 0.57
CA ARG A 32 20.79 16.44 1.22
C ARG A 32 20.46 15.16 0.44
N ARG A 33 20.40 15.21 -0.90
CA ARG A 33 20.12 14.05 -1.75
C ARG A 33 21.23 13.00 -1.63
N HIS A 34 22.49 13.43 -1.68
CA HIS A 34 23.62 12.50 -1.54
C HIS A 34 23.62 11.88 -0.15
N LEU A 35 23.48 12.70 0.91
CA LEU A 35 23.45 12.22 2.29
C LEU A 35 22.36 11.18 2.50
N LEU A 36 21.12 11.47 2.07
CA LEU A 36 20.00 10.54 2.18
C LEU A 36 20.23 9.26 1.39
N GLY A 37 20.92 9.32 0.25
CA GLY A 37 21.27 8.13 -0.52
C GLY A 37 22.10 7.10 0.25
N PHE A 38 22.86 7.53 1.28
CA PHE A 38 23.65 6.66 2.16
C PHE A 38 22.91 6.20 3.42
N PHE A 39 21.67 6.62 3.65
CA PHE A 39 20.89 6.12 4.79
C PHE A 39 20.53 4.66 4.56
N GLU A 40 20.75 3.81 5.56
CA GLU A 40 20.29 2.42 5.56
C GLU A 40 18.83 2.34 5.99
N ILE A 41 18.03 1.54 5.27
CA ILE A 41 16.64 1.28 5.62
C ILE A 41 16.58 0.32 6.82
N GLN A 42 15.73 0.66 7.79
CA GLN A 42 15.61 -0.10 9.05
C GLN A 42 14.33 -0.92 9.15
N PHE A 43 13.43 -0.73 8.18
CA PHE A 43 12.10 -1.31 8.12
C PHE A 43 11.87 -2.02 6.77
N GLY A 44 10.79 -2.79 6.69
CA GLY A 44 10.44 -3.52 5.46
C GLY A 44 11.38 -4.68 5.16
N LEU A 45 11.42 -5.07 3.88
CA LEU A 45 12.11 -6.26 3.39
C LEU A 45 13.61 -6.03 3.17
N PHE A 46 14.00 -4.84 2.70
CA PHE A 46 15.39 -4.54 2.30
C PHE A 46 16.25 -3.96 3.43
N ARG A 47 16.03 -4.37 4.68
CA ARG A 47 16.79 -3.86 5.85
C ARG A 47 18.29 -3.92 5.61
N GLU A 48 19.01 -2.92 6.13
CA GLU A 48 20.47 -2.72 5.94
C GLU A 48 20.88 -2.26 4.52
N GLN A 49 19.97 -2.23 3.53
CA GLN A 49 20.28 -1.64 2.23
C GLN A 49 20.17 -0.11 2.26
N THR A 50 20.99 0.56 1.47
CA THR A 50 20.93 2.02 1.35
C THR A 50 19.67 2.47 0.59
N PHE A 51 19.19 3.68 0.88
CA PHE A 51 18.06 4.25 0.15
C PHE A 51 18.33 4.32 -1.35
N ARG A 52 19.56 4.66 -1.72
CA ARG A 52 20.02 4.63 -3.11
C ARG A 52 19.86 3.25 -3.72
N TRP A 53 20.35 2.20 -3.06
CA TRP A 53 20.23 0.84 -3.55
C TRP A 53 18.76 0.44 -3.76
N VAL A 54 17.89 0.75 -2.80
CA VAL A 54 16.45 0.43 -2.91
C VAL A 54 15.79 1.18 -4.06
N ALA A 55 16.09 2.47 -4.24
CA ALA A 55 15.54 3.26 -5.34
C ALA A 55 15.99 2.77 -6.71
N GLU A 56 17.24 2.31 -6.84
CA GLU A 56 17.82 1.82 -8.09
C GLU A 56 17.36 0.38 -8.44
N ASN A 57 17.18 -0.49 -7.45
CA ASN A 57 16.90 -1.91 -7.67
C ASN A 57 15.42 -2.28 -7.51
N SER A 58 14.64 -1.49 -6.76
CA SER A 58 13.27 -1.84 -6.40
C SER A 58 12.38 -0.61 -6.22
N LEU A 59 12.34 0.28 -7.22
CA LEU A 59 11.55 1.51 -7.17
C LEU A 59 10.06 1.25 -6.90
N GLY A 60 9.50 0.17 -7.46
CA GLY A 60 8.09 -0.20 -7.22
C GLY A 60 7.81 -0.56 -5.75
N TYR A 61 8.77 -1.18 -5.06
CA TYR A 61 8.67 -1.46 -3.63
C TYR A 61 8.85 -0.20 -2.79
N ALA A 62 9.81 0.66 -3.15
CA ALA A 62 10.01 1.95 -2.50
C ALA A 62 8.73 2.81 -2.55
N ALA A 63 8.11 2.89 -3.74
CA ALA A 63 6.85 3.60 -3.94
C ALA A 63 5.69 2.99 -3.14
N TYR A 64 5.59 1.65 -3.10
CA TYR A 64 4.62 0.94 -2.27
C TYR A 64 4.74 1.34 -0.79
N LEU A 65 5.96 1.35 -0.26
CA LEU A 65 6.23 1.71 1.13
C LEU A 65 5.84 3.17 1.41
N VAL A 66 6.24 4.10 0.54
CA VAL A 66 5.92 5.52 0.70
C VAL A 66 4.41 5.77 0.61
N ALA A 67 3.72 5.16 -0.36
CA ALA A 67 2.27 5.27 -0.48
C ALA A 67 1.55 4.69 0.77
N ALA A 68 2.04 3.57 1.32
CA ALA A 68 1.51 3.01 2.56
C ALA A 68 1.73 3.94 3.76
N MET A 69 2.92 4.56 3.88
CA MET A 69 3.21 5.56 4.92
C MET A 69 2.36 6.82 4.80
N LYS A 70 2.01 7.24 3.58
CA LYS A 70 1.13 8.40 3.36
C LYS A 70 -0.31 8.11 3.78
N ARG A 71 -0.78 6.87 3.62
CA ARG A 71 -2.11 6.44 4.07
C ARG A 71 -2.19 6.20 5.57
N ASP A 72 -1.14 5.61 6.15
CA ASP A 72 -1.02 5.43 7.60
C ASP A 72 0.33 6.00 8.09
N PRO A 73 0.34 7.30 8.48
CA PRO A 73 1.53 7.95 9.01
C PRO A 73 2.05 7.31 10.30
N THR A 74 1.21 6.55 11.02
CA THR A 74 1.59 5.86 12.27
C THR A 74 2.26 4.50 12.01
N GLY A 75 2.11 3.97 10.79
CA GLY A 75 2.77 2.77 10.30
C GLY A 75 2.33 1.48 11.01
N GLY A 76 1.06 1.38 11.43
CA GLY A 76 0.59 0.35 12.34
C GLY A 76 1.08 0.57 13.77
N SER A 77 0.17 0.51 14.73
CA SER A 77 0.27 0.99 16.12
C SER A 77 1.35 0.38 17.04
N LYS A 78 2.35 -0.34 16.52
CA LYS A 78 3.45 -0.94 17.32
C LYS A 78 4.86 -0.45 16.96
N ASP A 79 5.08 0.08 15.75
CA ASP A 79 6.42 0.46 15.25
C ASP A 79 6.63 1.99 15.15
N SER A 80 5.71 2.79 15.72
CA SER A 80 5.52 4.19 15.35
C SER A 80 6.65 5.14 15.79
N LYS A 81 7.47 4.76 16.78
CA LYS A 81 8.55 5.63 17.30
C LYS A 81 9.97 5.24 16.88
N GLU A 82 10.28 3.94 16.77
CA GLU A 82 11.69 3.50 16.63
C GLU A 82 12.34 3.96 15.32
N HIS A 83 11.56 4.12 14.24
CA HIS A 83 12.09 4.46 12.91
C HIS A 83 11.39 5.65 12.23
N SER A 84 10.65 6.49 12.97
CA SER A 84 9.88 7.59 12.39
C SER A 84 10.74 8.56 11.59
N LEU A 85 11.94 8.91 12.10
CA LEU A 85 12.89 9.77 11.40
C LEU A 85 13.39 9.13 10.08
N ASN A 86 13.75 7.84 10.14
CA ASN A 86 14.26 7.11 8.97
C ASN A 86 13.16 6.95 7.90
N LYS A 87 11.92 6.64 8.31
CA LYS A 87 10.74 6.59 7.42
C LYS A 87 10.51 7.95 6.73
N GLY A 88 10.57 9.05 7.49
CA GLY A 88 10.45 10.41 6.95
C GLY A 88 11.56 10.72 5.94
N CYS A 89 12.81 10.39 6.26
CA CYS A 89 13.96 10.57 5.37
C CYS A 89 13.85 9.69 4.11
N PHE A 90 13.33 8.47 4.21
CA PHE A 90 13.12 7.59 3.07
C PHE A 90 12.07 8.15 2.12
N LYS A 91 10.93 8.61 2.67
CA LYS A 91 9.91 9.32 1.89
C LYS A 91 10.50 10.52 1.16
N GLU A 92 11.18 11.41 1.90
CA GLU A 92 11.86 12.58 1.33
C GLU A 92 12.78 12.17 0.17
N TYR A 93 13.61 11.15 0.37
CA TYR A 93 14.55 10.69 -0.64
C TYR A 93 13.88 10.21 -1.93
N ILE A 94 12.82 9.40 -1.85
CA ILE A 94 12.12 8.92 -3.06
C ILE A 94 11.42 10.07 -3.79
N GLU A 95 10.90 11.06 -3.06
CA GLU A 95 10.23 12.24 -3.64
C GLU A 95 11.20 13.21 -4.35
N LEU A 96 12.52 13.14 -4.07
CA LEU A 96 13.54 13.94 -4.78
C LEU A 96 13.67 13.57 -6.26
N PHE A 97 13.18 12.40 -6.68
CA PHE A 97 13.30 11.92 -8.05
C PHE A 97 11.95 12.01 -8.78
N PRO A 98 11.91 12.50 -10.04
CA PRO A 98 10.69 12.47 -10.85
C PRO A 98 10.08 11.07 -10.97
N SER A 99 10.92 10.06 -11.23
CA SER A 99 10.49 8.65 -11.31
C SER A 99 9.90 8.14 -10.00
N GLY A 100 10.46 8.53 -8.86
CA GLY A 100 9.93 8.19 -7.54
C GLY A 100 8.54 8.78 -7.31
N ARG A 101 8.33 10.06 -7.65
CA ARG A 101 7.01 10.72 -7.54
C ARG A 101 5.96 10.07 -8.43
N ILE A 102 6.30 9.74 -9.67
CA ILE A 102 5.40 9.04 -10.60
C ILE A 102 5.04 7.66 -10.04
N ALA A 103 6.04 6.88 -9.58
CA ALA A 103 5.79 5.56 -9.03
C ALA A 103 4.92 5.60 -7.77
N ILE A 104 5.08 6.60 -6.90
CA ILE A 104 4.22 6.81 -5.72
C ILE A 104 2.79 7.09 -6.18
N ALA A 105 2.58 8.02 -7.11
CA ALA A 105 1.25 8.36 -7.62
C ALA A 105 0.54 7.13 -8.23
N MET A 106 1.26 6.34 -9.04
CA MET A 106 0.73 5.09 -9.60
C MET A 106 0.30 4.11 -8.50
N LYS A 107 1.05 4.03 -7.39
CA LYS A 107 0.69 3.17 -6.26
C LYS A 107 -0.51 3.70 -5.49
N GLU A 108 -0.59 5.01 -5.27
CA GLU A 108 -1.76 5.65 -4.65
C GLU A 108 -3.04 5.40 -5.45
N GLU A 109 -2.99 5.55 -6.77
CA GLU A 109 -4.11 5.24 -7.68
C GLU A 109 -4.47 3.75 -7.63
N GLN A 110 -3.47 2.86 -7.68
CA GLN A 110 -3.70 1.42 -7.56
C GLN A 110 -4.39 1.07 -6.22
N TYR A 111 -4.05 1.75 -5.12
CA TYR A 111 -4.73 1.53 -3.85
C TYR A 111 -6.16 2.08 -3.83
N ALA A 112 -6.39 3.24 -4.43
CA ALA A 112 -7.73 3.83 -4.52
C ALA A 112 -8.67 2.95 -5.37
N ALA A 113 -8.17 2.41 -6.48
CA ALA A 113 -8.91 1.51 -7.35
C ALA A 113 -9.25 0.16 -6.67
N ASN A 114 -8.37 -0.34 -5.82
CA ASN A 114 -8.55 -1.61 -5.10
C ASN A 114 -9.18 -1.44 -3.71
N ALA A 115 -9.50 -0.22 -3.28
CA ALA A 115 -10.21 0.00 -2.03
C ALA A 115 -11.65 -0.53 -2.17
N PRO A 116 -12.18 -1.29 -1.19
CA PRO A 116 -13.56 -1.74 -1.22
C PRO A 116 -14.47 -0.53 -1.40
N GLN A 117 -15.14 -0.43 -2.55
CA GLN A 117 -16.17 0.57 -2.77
C GLN A 117 -17.26 0.29 -1.73
N HIS A 118 -17.45 1.22 -0.80
CA HIS A 118 -18.57 1.15 0.14
C HIS A 118 -19.85 1.23 -0.69
N ILE A 119 -20.48 0.09 -0.95
CA ILE A 119 -21.81 0.01 -1.56
C ILE A 119 -22.73 0.76 -0.58
N PRO A 120 -23.29 1.93 -0.94
CA PRO A 120 -24.28 2.55 -0.07
C PRO A 120 -25.43 1.54 0.12
N PRO A 121 -25.95 1.35 1.34
CA PRO A 121 -27.06 0.44 1.56
C PRO A 121 -28.21 0.88 0.64
N ALA A 122 -28.68 -0.03 -0.21
CA ALA A 122 -29.86 0.16 -1.02
C ALA A 122 -31.05 0.43 -0.09
N GLN A 123 -31.43 1.70 0.05
CA GLN A 123 -32.62 2.07 0.78
C GLN A 123 -33.85 1.72 -0.06
N GLY A 124 -34.65 0.79 0.46
CA GLY A 124 -36.07 0.68 0.15
C GLY A 124 -36.48 -0.40 -0.84
N SER A 125 -36.54 -1.65 -0.38
CA SER A 125 -37.53 -2.60 -0.93
C SER A 125 -38.84 -2.43 -0.14
N PRO A 126 -39.99 -2.18 -0.77
CA PRO A 126 -41.26 -2.16 -0.05
C PRO A 126 -41.68 -3.59 0.33
N PRO A 127 -42.44 -3.77 1.44
CA PRO A 127 -42.84 -5.08 1.91
C PRO A 127 -43.89 -5.69 0.98
N ALA A 128 -43.74 -6.99 0.70
CA ALA A 128 -44.72 -7.79 -0.02
C ALA A 128 -46.05 -7.75 0.73
N GLN A 129 -47.08 -7.19 0.10
CA GLN A 129 -48.45 -7.29 0.59
C GLN A 129 -49.08 -8.57 0.06
N HIS A 130 -49.53 -9.37 1.02
CA HIS A 130 -50.28 -10.59 0.83
C HIS A 130 -51.69 -10.20 0.36
N LEU A 131 -52.13 -10.69 -0.79
CA LEU A 131 -53.56 -10.77 -1.10
C LEU A 131 -53.93 -12.23 -1.36
N THR A 132 -54.60 -12.79 -0.35
CA THR A 132 -55.38 -14.01 -0.42
C THR A 132 -56.68 -13.71 -1.17
N THR A 133 -57.06 -14.50 -2.18
CA THR A 133 -58.46 -14.71 -2.61
C THR A 133 -58.54 -16.04 -3.38
N THR A 134 -58.86 -17.09 -2.63
CA THR A 134 -60.07 -17.93 -2.75
C THR A 134 -60.74 -18.07 -4.13
N GLU A 135 -60.78 -19.33 -4.59
CA GLU A 135 -61.89 -20.05 -5.25
C GLU A 135 -62.24 -19.74 -6.72
N HIS A 136 -62.09 -20.75 -7.61
CA HIS A 136 -63.20 -21.59 -8.10
C HIS A 136 -62.84 -22.41 -9.35
N ALA A 137 -63.24 -23.69 -9.29
CA ALA A 137 -63.80 -24.53 -10.35
C ALA A 137 -63.03 -24.79 -11.67
N ALA A 138 -62.69 -26.08 -11.87
CA ALA A 138 -62.62 -26.71 -13.19
C ALA A 138 -64.02 -26.72 -13.84
N PRO A 139 -64.11 -26.74 -15.18
CA PRO A 139 -64.39 -28.03 -15.81
C PRO A 139 -63.69 -28.29 -17.17
N THR A 140 -63.40 -29.58 -17.37
CA THR A 140 -63.43 -30.42 -18.58
C THR A 140 -63.84 -29.80 -19.93
N GLN A 141 -63.04 -30.05 -20.98
CA GLN A 141 -63.40 -30.57 -22.33
C GLN A 141 -62.13 -30.57 -23.24
N GLN A 142 -61.57 -31.72 -23.64
CA GLN A 142 -61.86 -32.59 -24.79
C GLN A 142 -61.47 -32.06 -26.20
N ALA A 143 -60.67 -32.90 -26.89
CA ALA A 143 -60.65 -33.23 -28.33
C ALA A 143 -59.88 -32.35 -29.36
N GLY A 144 -59.19 -33.06 -30.29
CA GLY A 144 -58.73 -32.56 -31.60
C GLY A 144 -57.21 -32.51 -31.78
N THR A 145 -56.51 -33.59 -32.14
CA THR A 145 -56.21 -34.05 -33.53
C THR A 145 -55.46 -33.03 -34.39
N SER A 146 -54.17 -33.27 -34.69
CA SER A 146 -53.67 -33.58 -36.05
C SER A 146 -52.14 -33.57 -36.17
N GLN A 147 -51.69 -34.47 -37.03
CA GLN A 147 -50.32 -34.77 -37.46
C GLN A 147 -49.82 -33.83 -38.58
N HIS A 148 -48.58 -34.12 -39.01
CA HIS A 148 -47.84 -33.71 -40.21
C HIS A 148 -46.93 -32.48 -40.02
N ALA A 149 -45.64 -32.52 -40.31
CA ALA A 149 -44.85 -33.41 -41.16
C ALA A 149 -43.42 -33.62 -40.61
#